data_AF-A0A5S3VTM6-F1
#
_entry.id   AF-A0A5S3VTM6-F1
#
_cell.length_a   1.000
_cell.length_b   1.000
_cell.length_c   1.000
_cell.angle_alpha   90.00
_cell.angle_beta   90.00
_cell.angle_gamma   90.00
#
_symmetry.space_group_name_H-M   'P 1'
#
loop_
_entity.id
_entity.type
_entity.pdbx_description
1 polymer ?
#
loop_
_entity_poly.entity_id
_entity_poly.type
_entity_poly.pdbx_seq_one_letter_code
_entity_poly.pdbx_strand_id
1 'polypeptide(L)'
;VRRAGDVIPQVTQVVLERRPDTVRDITFPDTCPVCDSHVERVEGEAITRCTGGLVCQAQRKQAIKHFSSRKALDIDGLGDKIVEQLVDRELIHTPADL
;
A
#
# COMPACT_ATOMS: atom_id res chain seq x y z
N VAL A 1 17.67 7.68 13.42
CA VAL A 1 17.13 6.44 12.82
C VAL A 1 17.73 5.26 13.56
N ARG A 2 16.93 4.21 13.84
CA ARG A 2 17.42 2.96 14.43
C ARG A 2 17.02 1.77 13.58
N ARG A 3 17.80 0.70 13.61
CA ARG A 3 17.45 -0.57 12.99
C ARG A 3 16.75 -1.46 14.02
N ALA A 4 15.52 -1.87 13.76
CA ALA A 4 14.83 -2.87 14.57
C ALA A 4 15.09 -4.25 13.95
N GLY A 5 16.17 -4.91 14.38
CA GLY A 5 16.62 -6.19 13.79
C GLY A 5 16.99 -6.05 12.31
N ASP A 6 16.68 -7.05 11.49
CA ASP A 6 17.00 -7.09 10.05
C ASP A 6 15.85 -6.61 9.12
N VAL A 7 14.86 -5.88 9.63
CA VAL A 7 13.63 -5.52 8.89
C VAL A 7 13.71 -4.09 8.29
N ILE A 8 12.75 -3.21 8.57
CA ILE A 8 12.69 -1.84 8.03
C ILE A 8 13.21 -0.85 9.09
N PRO A 9 14.13 0.08 8.75
CA PRO A 9 14.59 1.10 9.69
C PRO A 9 13.45 2.02 10.19
N GLN A 10 13.52 2.42 11.46
CA GLN A 10 12.53 3.32 12.08
C GLN A 10 13.13 4.70 12.37
N VAL A 11 12.38 5.75 12.04
CA VAL A 11 12.67 7.12 12.50
C VAL A 11 12.35 7.20 14.00
N THR A 12 13.35 7.48 14.83
CA THR A 12 13.20 7.55 16.29
C THR A 12 12.77 8.93 16.75
N GLN A 13 13.47 9.95 16.28
CA GLN A 13 13.24 11.35 16.60
C GLN A 13 13.92 12.23 15.55
N VAL A 14 13.50 13.49 15.51
CA VAL A 14 14.15 14.56 14.74
C VAL A 14 15.22 15.21 15.62
N VAL A 15 16.34 15.61 15.02
CA VAL A 15 17.40 16.39 15.70
C VAL A 15 17.19 17.86 15.33
N LEU A 16 16.45 18.59 16.18
CA LEU A 16 16.00 19.94 15.87
C LEU A 16 17.16 20.94 15.78
N GLU A 17 18.26 20.72 16.51
CA GLU A 17 19.44 21.60 16.49
C GLU A 17 20.16 21.59 15.12
N ARG A 18 19.87 20.59 14.27
CA ARG A 18 20.44 20.45 12.92
C ARG A 18 19.42 20.72 11.82
N ARG A 19 18.27 21.32 12.14
CA ARG A 19 17.23 21.64 11.16
C ARG A 19 17.70 22.81 10.28
N PRO A 20 17.82 22.61 8.94
CA PRO A 20 18.14 23.72 8.05
C PRO A 20 16.93 24.61 7.81
N ASP A 21 17.16 25.86 7.39
CA ASP A 21 16.08 26.82 7.10
C ASP A 21 15.33 26.49 5.79
N THR A 22 15.89 25.63 4.94
CA THR A 22 15.35 25.29 3.61
C THR A 22 14.42 24.07 3.61
N VAL A 23 13.78 23.76 4.74
CA VAL A 23 12.86 22.61 4.87
C VAL A 23 11.50 22.88 4.23
N ARG A 24 10.77 21.80 3.91
CA ARG A 24 9.39 21.84 3.44
C ARG A 24 8.51 20.98 4.33
N ASP A 25 7.24 21.32 4.40
CA ASP A 25 6.25 20.53 5.13
C ASP A 25 5.99 19.19 4.43
N ILE A 26 5.71 18.17 5.24
CA ILE A 26 5.24 16.87 4.75
C ILE A 26 3.71 16.93 4.70
N THR A 27 3.17 17.05 3.51
CA THR A 27 1.73 17.03 3.26
C THR A 27 1.29 15.60 2.95
N PHE A 28 0.30 15.10 3.69
CA PHE A 28 -0.37 13.85 3.29
C PHE A 28 -1.14 14.07 2.00
N PRO A 29 -1.24 13.04 1.13
CA PRO A 29 -1.94 13.19 -0.13
C PRO A 29 -3.46 13.16 0.08
N ASP A 30 -4.17 14.10 -0.55
CA ASP A 30 -5.65 14.15 -0.54
C ASP A 30 -6.28 13.12 -1.49
N THR A 31 -5.49 12.64 -2.46
CA THR A 31 -5.85 11.61 -3.43
C THR A 31 -4.82 10.48 -3.45
N CYS A 32 -5.26 9.27 -3.80
CA CYS A 32 -4.40 8.10 -3.83
C CYS A 32 -3.35 8.26 -4.94
N PRO A 33 -2.04 8.12 -4.64
CA PRO A 33 -0.99 8.30 -5.64
C PRO A 33 -0.94 7.21 -6.72
N VAL A 34 -1.84 6.23 -6.67
CA VAL A 34 -1.94 5.12 -7.64
C VAL A 34 -3.19 5.25 -8.52
N CYS A 35 -4.30 5.75 -7.99
CA CYS A 35 -5.59 5.72 -8.70
C CYS A 35 -6.40 7.00 -8.58
N ASP A 36 -5.82 8.05 -8.01
CA ASP A 36 -6.42 9.38 -7.80
C ASP A 36 -7.73 9.41 -7.00
N SER A 37 -8.18 8.27 -6.49
CA SER A 37 -9.36 8.18 -5.61
C SER A 37 -9.12 8.96 -4.32
N HIS A 38 -10.19 9.44 -3.71
CA HIS A 38 -10.10 10.14 -2.42
C HIS A 38 -9.42 9.25 -1.36
N VAL A 39 -8.70 9.89 -0.45
CA VAL A 39 -8.08 9.23 0.70
C VAL A 39 -8.79 9.69 1.96
N GLU A 40 -9.21 8.75 2.78
CA GLU A 40 -9.93 9.02 4.02
C GLU A 40 -9.11 8.62 5.24
N ARG A 41 -9.27 9.36 6.33
CA ARG A 41 -8.80 8.99 7.65
C ARG A 41 -9.98 9.06 8.61
N VAL A 42 -10.43 7.90 9.06
CA VAL A 42 -11.53 7.79 10.02
C VAL A 42 -11.13 8.46 11.33
N GLU A 43 -12.06 9.19 11.94
CA GLU A 43 -11.83 9.86 13.21
C GLU A 43 -11.38 8.85 14.28
N GLY A 44 -10.32 9.19 15.01
CA GLY A 44 -9.70 8.30 16.00
C GLY A 44 -8.74 7.26 15.43
N GLU A 45 -8.68 7.06 14.11
CA GLU A 45 -7.71 6.14 13.49
C GLU A 45 -6.39 6.82 13.14
N ALA A 46 -5.30 6.06 13.22
CA ALA A 46 -3.97 6.50 12.78
C ALA A 46 -3.74 6.30 11.28
N ILE A 47 -4.49 5.38 10.65
CA ILE A 47 -4.26 4.95 9.28
C ILE A 47 -5.14 5.75 8.32
N THR A 48 -4.53 6.19 7.23
CA THR A 48 -5.18 6.88 6.11
C THR A 48 -5.31 5.88 4.96
N ARG A 49 -6.50 5.71 4.39
CA ARG A 49 -6.82 4.66 3.41
C ARG A 49 -7.38 5.25 2.11
N CYS A 50 -6.97 4.65 0.99
CA CYS A 50 -7.56 4.93 -0.32
C CYS A 50 -8.97 4.32 -0.39
N THR A 51 -9.97 5.10 -0.81
CA THR A 51 -11.36 4.65 -0.94
C THR A 51 -11.65 3.91 -2.26
N GLY A 52 -10.70 3.90 -3.20
CA GLY A 52 -10.86 3.35 -4.54
C GLY A 52 -11.06 1.82 -4.64
N GLY A 53 -11.00 1.07 -3.53
CA GLY A 53 -11.27 -0.38 -3.51
C GLY A 53 -10.57 -1.14 -4.64
N LEU A 54 -11.31 -2.01 -5.36
CA LEU A 54 -10.77 -2.81 -6.48
C LEU A 54 -10.51 -2.01 -7.77
N VAL A 55 -10.95 -0.76 -7.86
CA VAL A 55 -10.54 0.14 -8.96
C VAL A 55 -9.07 0.51 -8.79
N CYS A 56 -8.59 0.65 -7.55
CA CYS A 56 -7.19 0.91 -7.27
C CYS A 56 -6.34 -0.31 -7.60
N GLN A 57 -5.43 -0.16 -8.57
CA GLN A 57 -4.55 -1.25 -9.02
C GLN A 57 -3.70 -1.83 -7.87
N ALA A 58 -3.21 -0.98 -6.96
CA ALA A 58 -2.45 -1.43 -5.79
C ALA A 58 -3.30 -2.28 -4.85
N GLN A 59 -4.55 -1.88 -4.59
CA GLN A 59 -5.45 -2.67 -3.76
C GLN A 59 -5.87 -3.95 -4.46
N ARG A 60 -6.13 -3.93 -5.77
CA ARG A 60 -6.47 -5.13 -6.55
C ARG A 60 -5.36 -6.18 -6.48
N LYS A 61 -4.10 -5.78 -6.69
CA LYS A 61 -2.94 -6.67 -6.53
C LYS A 61 -2.92 -7.31 -5.14
N GLN A 62 -3.07 -6.51 -4.08
CA GLN A 62 -3.03 -7.02 -2.71
C GLN A 62 -4.26 -7.88 -2.35
N ALA A 63 -5.46 -7.53 -2.84
CA ALA A 63 -6.67 -8.30 -2.65
C ALA A 63 -6.56 -9.69 -3.28
N ILE A 64 -6.04 -9.77 -4.50
CA ILE A 64 -5.85 -11.04 -5.21
C ILE A 64 -4.74 -11.87 -4.56
N LYS A 65 -3.62 -11.26 -4.17
CA LYS A 65 -2.56 -11.93 -3.39
C LYS A 65 -3.10 -12.47 -2.06
N HIS A 66 -3.95 -11.72 -1.37
CA HIS A 66 -4.58 -12.19 -0.14
C HIS A 66 -5.54 -13.36 -0.41
N PHE A 67 -6.38 -13.23 -1.44
CA PHE A 67 -7.32 -14.26 -1.87
C PHE A 67 -6.61 -15.59 -2.18
N SER A 68 -5.51 -15.54 -2.93
CA SER A 68 -4.72 -16.73 -3.28
C SER A 68 -3.83 -17.27 -2.17
N SER A 69 -3.67 -16.53 -1.06
CA SER A 69 -2.75 -16.90 0.01
C SER A 69 -3.14 -18.19 0.73
N ARG A 70 -2.15 -18.82 1.36
CA ARG A 70 -2.31 -20.06 2.15
C ARG A 70 -3.35 -20.00 3.27
N LYS A 71 -3.62 -18.80 3.81
CA LYS A 71 -4.61 -18.60 4.88
C LYS A 71 -6.00 -18.23 4.36
N ALA A 72 -6.18 -18.17 3.04
CA ALA A 72 -7.43 -17.90 2.36
C ALA A 72 -7.81 -19.11 1.48
N LEU A 73 -7.75 -18.98 0.14
CA LEU A 73 -8.19 -20.03 -0.77
C LEU A 73 -7.06 -20.99 -1.20
N ASP A 74 -5.82 -20.72 -0.78
CA ASP A 74 -4.64 -21.59 -0.98
C ASP A 74 -4.45 -22.01 -2.45
N ILE A 75 -4.35 -21.03 -3.36
CA ILE A 75 -4.21 -21.28 -4.80
C ILE A 75 -2.73 -21.45 -5.13
N ASP A 76 -2.31 -22.71 -5.23
CA ASP A 76 -0.96 -23.06 -5.63
C ASP A 76 -0.57 -22.48 -7.00
N GLY A 77 0.62 -21.91 -7.09
CA GLY A 77 1.17 -21.34 -8.32
C GLY A 77 0.77 -19.89 -8.60
N LEU A 78 -0.23 -19.32 -7.92
CA LEU A 78 -0.62 -17.92 -8.10
C LEU A 78 0.16 -16.98 -7.16
N GLY A 79 1.47 -16.90 -7.40
CA GLY A 79 2.39 -16.07 -6.62
C GLY A 79 2.42 -14.59 -7.02
N ASP A 80 3.09 -13.77 -6.20
CA ASP A 80 3.15 -12.31 -6.32
C ASP A 80 3.42 -11.78 -7.73
N LYS A 81 4.44 -12.33 -8.41
CA LYS A 81 4.85 -11.88 -9.75
C LYS A 81 3.79 -12.16 -10.82
N ILE A 82 3.02 -13.24 -10.68
CA ILE A 82 1.97 -13.60 -11.63
C ILE A 82 0.77 -12.68 -11.40
N VAL A 83 0.36 -12.51 -10.14
CA VAL A 83 -0.73 -11.56 -9.79
C VAL A 83 -0.40 -10.15 -10.27
N GLU A 84 0.83 -9.69 -10.07
CA GLU A 84 1.26 -8.38 -10.57
C GLU A 84 1.13 -8.27 -12.08
N GLN A 85 1.63 -9.26 -12.84
CA GLN A 85 1.53 -9.25 -14.30
C GLN A 85 0.09 -9.32 -14.82
N LEU A 86 -0.77 -10.13 -14.20
CA LEU A 86 -2.17 -10.25 -14.60
C LEU A 86 -2.93 -8.93 -14.37
N VAL A 87 -2.69 -8.28 -13.22
CA VAL A 87 -3.31 -6.98 -12.91
C VAL A 87 -2.72 -5.85 -13.75
N ASP A 88 -1.40 -5.84 -13.97
CA ASP A 88 -0.71 -4.80 -14.77
C ASP A 88 -1.08 -4.85 -16.25
N ARG A 89 -1.46 -6.02 -16.75
CA ARG A 89 -1.95 -6.22 -18.12
C ARG A 89 -3.47 -6.17 -18.23
N GLU A 90 -4.16 -5.78 -17.16
CA GLU A 90 -5.63 -5.69 -17.11
C GLU A 90 -6.35 -7.00 -17.49
N LEU A 91 -5.70 -8.15 -17.24
CA LEU A 91 -6.29 -9.46 -17.52
C LEU A 91 -7.27 -9.91 -16.43
N ILE A 92 -7.09 -9.39 -15.20
CA ILE A 92 -7.98 -9.65 -14.07
C ILE A 92 -8.32 -8.35 -13.33
N HIS A 93 -9.58 -8.23 -12.92
CA HIS A 93 -10.17 -7.05 -12.29
C HIS A 93 -10.70 -7.36 -10.89
N THR A 94 -11.14 -8.59 -10.67
CA THR A 94 -11.69 -9.10 -9.42
C THR A 94 -11.19 -10.52 -9.16
N PRO A 95 -11.32 -11.05 -7.93
CA PRO A 95 -11.03 -12.46 -7.66
C PRO A 95 -11.87 -13.45 -8.48
N ALA A 96 -13.03 -13.04 -9.00
CA ALA A 96 -13.90 -13.90 -9.80
C ALA A 96 -13.39 -14.11 -11.24
N ASP A 97 -12.35 -13.38 -11.66
CA ASP A 97 -11.73 -13.54 -12.99
C ASP A 97 -10.65 -14.65 -13.02
N LEU A 98 -10.37 -15.28 -11.87
CA LEU A 98 -9.46 -16.43 -11.71
C LEU A 98 -10.21 -17.74 -11.88
#